data_AF-A0A662SU80-F1
#
_entry.id   AF-A0A662SU80-F1
#
_cell.length_a   1.000
_cell.length_b   1.000
_cell.length_c   1.000
_cell.angle_alpha   90.00
_cell.angle_beta   90.00
_cell.angle_gamma   90.00
#
_symmetry.space_group_name_H-M   'P 1'
#
loop_
_entity.id
_entity.type
_entity.pdbx_description
1 polymer ?
#
loop_
_entity_poly.entity_id
_entity_poly.type
_entity_poly.pdbx_seq_one_letter_code
_entity_poly.pdbx_strand_id
1 'polypeptide(L)'
;MAKGAKSRAIAALAALAVLLTPTTLMTTCWQAASSSEIDYKSIVKSIDYDAMRKHIEYLSSFSRFPGSKGAERALEYVAEELRKAGVEVRKEPFEATTLTVYECKLRISYGGEAYNIEAHPLYPNGVETCTTPPEGITGRLVYVGRVSLEDLRGKDLNGAIALAEFDSGKLWADRLVSLGAKGVVFI
;
A
#
# COMPACT_ATOMS: atom_id res chain seq x y z
N MET A 1 14.61 -65.49 -54.91
CA MET A 1 13.68 -64.38 -54.61
C MET A 1 13.18 -64.32 -53.15
N ALA A 2 13.49 -65.27 -52.26
CA ALA A 2 12.90 -65.33 -50.90
C ALA A 2 13.62 -64.52 -49.79
N LYS A 3 14.85 -64.03 -50.01
CA LYS A 3 15.62 -63.28 -48.98
C LYS A 3 15.19 -61.82 -48.80
N GLY A 4 14.67 -61.16 -49.84
CA GLY A 4 14.27 -59.75 -49.80
C GLY A 4 12.97 -59.47 -49.06
N ALA A 5 12.03 -60.42 -49.06
CA ALA A 5 10.72 -60.25 -48.41
C ALA A 5 10.82 -60.27 -46.87
N LYS A 6 11.68 -61.12 -46.30
CA LYS A 6 11.88 -61.21 -44.85
C LYS A 6 12.57 -59.96 -44.28
N SER A 7 13.54 -59.40 -45.00
CA SER A 7 14.23 -58.17 -44.59
C SER A 7 13.31 -56.94 -44.60
N ARG A 8 12.41 -56.85 -45.59
CA ARG A 8 11.40 -55.76 -45.66
C ARG A 8 10.33 -55.86 -44.57
N ALA A 9 9.91 -57.08 -44.20
CA ALA A 9 8.95 -57.29 -43.12
C ALA A 9 9.52 -56.91 -41.74
N ILE A 10 10.79 -57.25 -41.48
CA ILE A 10 11.47 -56.91 -40.22
C ILE A 10 11.72 -55.41 -40.12
N ALA A 11 12.12 -54.75 -41.22
CA ALA A 11 12.29 -53.30 -41.26
C ALA A 11 10.95 -52.55 -41.07
N ALA A 12 9.84 -53.06 -41.63
CA ALA A 12 8.51 -52.49 -41.44
C ALA A 12 8.00 -52.65 -39.99
N LEU A 13 8.25 -53.80 -39.35
CA LEU A 13 7.92 -54.04 -37.94
C LEU A 13 8.75 -53.16 -36.98
N ALA A 14 10.03 -52.96 -37.27
CA ALA A 14 10.89 -52.06 -36.50
C ALA A 14 10.48 -50.58 -36.66
N ALA A 15 10.11 -50.16 -37.88
CA ALA A 15 9.60 -48.80 -38.11
C ALA A 15 8.24 -48.55 -37.43
N LEU A 16 7.35 -49.55 -37.39
CA LEU A 16 6.06 -49.45 -36.69
C LEU A 16 6.25 -49.37 -35.16
N ALA A 17 7.20 -50.12 -34.60
CA ALA A 17 7.55 -50.04 -33.18
C ALA A 17 8.18 -48.69 -32.79
N VAL A 18 8.94 -48.05 -33.69
CA VAL A 18 9.53 -46.71 -33.47
C VAL A 18 8.52 -45.57 -33.68
N LEU A 19 7.43 -45.79 -34.43
CA LEU A 19 6.33 -44.82 -34.60
C LEU A 19 5.26 -44.92 -33.50
N LEU A 20 5.20 -46.05 -32.78
CA LEU A 20 4.27 -46.27 -31.65
C LEU A 20 4.84 -45.86 -30.28
N THR A 21 6.14 -45.62 -30.17
CA THR A 21 6.81 -45.19 -28.93
C THR A 21 6.76 -43.69 -28.63
N PRO A 22 6.73 -42.73 -29.59
CA PRO A 22 6.62 -41.31 -29.26
C PRO A 22 5.19 -40.88 -28.92
N THR A 23 4.16 -41.61 -29.37
CA THR A 23 2.75 -41.29 -29.10
C THR A 23 2.32 -41.71 -27.69
N THR A 24 2.88 -42.80 -27.16
CA THR A 24 2.59 -43.26 -25.80
C THR A 24 3.29 -42.42 -24.71
N LEU A 25 4.47 -41.86 -25.01
CA LEU A 25 5.21 -40.94 -24.12
C LEU A 25 4.55 -39.56 -23.97
N MET A 26 3.89 -39.04 -25.02
CA MET A 26 3.19 -37.75 -24.98
C MET A 26 1.88 -37.82 -24.19
N THR A 27 1.15 -38.94 -24.23
CA THR A 27 -0.07 -39.14 -23.44
C THR A 27 0.20 -39.21 -21.94
N THR A 28 1.32 -39.79 -21.50
CA THR A 28 1.67 -39.85 -20.08
C THR A 28 2.09 -38.50 -19.48
N CYS A 29 2.62 -37.59 -20.29
CA CYS A 29 2.98 -36.24 -19.81
C CYS A 29 1.76 -35.31 -19.68
N TRP A 30 0.65 -35.55 -20.39
CA TRP A 30 -0.55 -34.71 -20.26
C TRP A 30 -1.37 -35.08 -19.02
N GLN A 31 -1.42 -36.37 -18.63
CA GLN A 31 -2.18 -36.78 -17.44
C GLN A 31 -1.57 -36.32 -16.10
N ALA A 32 -0.30 -35.89 -16.07
CA ALA A 32 0.37 -35.45 -14.84
C ALA A 32 0.07 -33.98 -14.46
N ALA A 33 -0.55 -33.21 -15.36
CA ALA A 33 -1.11 -31.90 -15.02
C ALA A 33 -2.58 -32.05 -14.58
N SER A 34 -2.81 -32.90 -13.58
CA SER A 34 -4.04 -32.81 -12.79
C SER A 34 -4.00 -31.46 -12.09
N SER A 35 -4.68 -30.45 -12.63
CA SER A 35 -5.03 -29.25 -11.88
C SER A 35 -5.90 -29.72 -10.71
N SER A 36 -5.30 -29.87 -9.53
CA SER A 36 -6.05 -30.07 -8.31
C SER A 36 -7.07 -28.94 -8.22
N GLU A 37 -8.37 -29.26 -8.32
CA GLU A 37 -9.41 -28.27 -8.02
C GLU A 37 -9.16 -27.77 -6.60
N ILE A 38 -8.87 -26.48 -6.47
CA ILE A 38 -8.70 -25.85 -5.16
C ILE A 38 -10.07 -25.87 -4.48
N ASP A 39 -10.18 -26.60 -3.38
CA ASP A 39 -11.40 -26.60 -2.59
C ASP A 39 -11.49 -25.31 -1.75
N TYR A 40 -12.03 -24.26 -2.37
CA TYR A 40 -12.24 -22.99 -1.71
C TYR A 40 -13.14 -23.09 -0.48
N LYS A 41 -14.07 -24.07 -0.42
CA LYS A 41 -14.98 -24.21 0.73
C LYS A 41 -14.25 -24.71 1.97
N SER A 42 -13.34 -25.67 1.83
CA SER A 42 -12.52 -26.12 2.98
C SER A 42 -11.55 -25.03 3.43
N ILE A 43 -10.94 -24.29 2.50
CA ILE A 43 -10.06 -23.16 2.83
C ILE A 43 -10.81 -22.12 3.67
N VAL A 44 -11.99 -21.68 3.22
CA VAL A 44 -12.80 -20.71 3.97
C VAL A 44 -13.18 -21.25 5.35
N LYS A 45 -13.52 -22.54 5.46
CA LYS A 45 -13.82 -23.18 6.75
C LYS A 45 -12.61 -23.31 7.68
N SER A 46 -11.39 -23.34 7.14
CA SER A 46 -10.15 -23.42 7.94
C SER A 46 -9.66 -22.08 8.47
N ILE A 47 -10.32 -20.95 8.11
CA ILE A 47 -9.92 -19.64 8.60
C ILE A 47 -10.20 -19.53 10.10
N ASP A 48 -9.13 -19.34 10.87
CA ASP A 48 -9.20 -19.04 12.30
C ASP A 48 -9.36 -17.53 12.51
N TYR A 49 -10.58 -17.12 12.87
CA TYR A 49 -10.92 -15.72 13.13
C TYR A 49 -10.26 -15.16 14.39
N ASP A 50 -9.95 -15.98 15.39
CA ASP A 50 -9.27 -15.55 16.61
C ASP A 50 -7.79 -15.32 16.35
N ALA A 51 -7.15 -16.18 15.55
CA ALA A 51 -5.79 -15.94 15.05
C ALA A 51 -5.73 -14.66 14.20
N MET A 52 -6.67 -14.48 13.28
CA MET A 52 -6.77 -13.26 12.46
C MET A 52 -6.89 -11.99 13.33
N ARG A 53 -7.75 -12.03 14.36
CA ARG A 53 -7.90 -10.90 15.29
C ARG A 53 -6.59 -10.56 16.00
N LYS A 54 -5.84 -11.56 16.48
CA LYS A 54 -4.54 -11.34 17.14
C LYS A 54 -3.54 -10.64 16.21
N HIS A 55 -3.48 -11.04 14.94
CA HIS A 55 -2.61 -10.38 13.96
C HIS A 55 -3.02 -8.93 13.72
N ILE A 56 -4.33 -8.66 13.61
CA ILE A 56 -4.86 -7.31 13.44
C ILE A 56 -4.49 -6.45 14.66
N GLU A 57 -4.80 -6.90 15.87
CA GLU A 57 -4.52 -6.18 17.12
C GLU A 57 -3.04 -5.83 17.27
N TYR A 58 -2.16 -6.79 17.00
CA TYR A 58 -0.72 -6.56 17.03
C TYR A 58 -0.29 -5.52 16.00
N LEU A 59 -0.65 -5.70 14.73
CA LEU A 59 -0.24 -4.83 13.63
C LEU A 59 -0.90 -3.44 13.64
N SER A 60 -1.99 -3.27 14.38
CA SER A 60 -2.64 -1.96 14.61
C SER A 60 -2.12 -1.24 15.86
N SER A 61 -1.35 -1.90 16.72
CA SER A 61 -0.84 -1.30 17.97
C SER A 61 0.29 -0.28 17.77
N PHE A 62 0.76 -0.11 16.53
CA PHE A 62 1.81 0.85 16.17
C PHE A 62 1.65 1.32 14.72
N SER A 63 2.23 2.48 14.41
CA SER A 63 2.32 2.97 13.03
C SER A 63 3.21 2.06 12.18
N ARG A 64 2.75 1.70 10.99
CA ARG A 64 3.51 0.91 10.00
C ARG A 64 3.93 1.76 8.81
N PHE A 65 4.15 3.05 9.04
CA PHE A 65 4.55 3.98 8.00
C PHE A 65 5.89 3.57 7.36
N PRO A 66 6.03 3.55 6.03
CA PRO A 66 7.26 3.11 5.37
C PRO A 66 8.51 3.82 5.89
N GLY A 67 9.56 3.06 6.20
CA GLY A 67 10.82 3.57 6.77
C GLY A 67 10.79 3.83 8.28
N SER A 68 9.65 3.64 8.96
CA SER A 68 9.58 3.75 10.43
C SER A 68 10.01 2.46 11.15
N LYS A 69 10.38 2.57 12.44
CA LYS A 69 10.64 1.41 13.30
C LYS A 69 9.47 0.44 13.39
N GLY A 70 8.24 0.94 13.29
CA GLY A 70 7.05 0.09 13.31
C GLY A 70 6.85 -0.69 12.00
N ALA A 71 7.26 -0.14 10.86
CA ALA A 71 7.28 -0.90 9.61
C ALA A 71 8.31 -2.05 9.65
N GLU A 72 9.50 -1.80 10.21
CA GLU A 72 10.51 -2.85 10.42
C GLU A 72 10.00 -3.94 11.38
N ARG A 73 9.36 -3.54 12.49
CA ARG A 73 8.71 -4.48 13.41
C ARG A 73 7.61 -5.32 12.74
N ALA A 74 6.79 -4.71 11.88
CA ALA A 74 5.77 -5.43 11.12
C ALA A 74 6.38 -6.42 10.13
N LEU A 75 7.47 -6.05 9.45
CA LEU A 75 8.20 -6.93 8.54
C LEU A 75 8.68 -8.19 9.26
N GLU A 76 9.33 -8.03 10.42
CA GLU A 76 9.81 -9.18 11.20
C GLU A 76 8.68 -10.05 11.71
N TYR A 77 7.59 -9.43 12.19
CA TYR A 77 6.41 -10.17 12.64
C TYR A 77 5.80 -11.03 11.54
N VAL A 78 5.54 -10.44 10.36
CA VAL A 78 4.95 -11.18 9.22
C VAL A 78 5.91 -12.27 8.74
N ALA A 79 7.20 -11.98 8.65
CA ALA A 79 8.21 -12.97 8.27
C ALA A 79 8.21 -14.18 9.22
N GLU A 80 8.08 -13.93 10.52
CA GLU A 80 8.06 -14.99 11.53
C GLU A 80 6.77 -15.82 11.48
N GLU A 81 5.60 -15.18 11.35
CA GLU A 81 4.33 -15.90 11.22
C GLU A 81 4.29 -16.76 9.94
N LEU A 82 4.85 -16.28 8.83
CA LEU A 82 4.98 -17.06 7.59
C LEU A 82 5.91 -18.25 7.76
N ARG A 83 7.06 -18.09 8.45
CA ARG A 83 7.97 -19.22 8.74
C ARG A 83 7.30 -20.28 9.60
N LYS A 84 6.55 -19.88 10.63
CA LYS A 84 5.78 -20.81 11.49
C LYS A 84 4.74 -21.60 10.69
N ALA A 85 4.17 -20.99 9.66
CA ALA A 85 3.26 -21.65 8.72
C ALA A 85 3.97 -22.56 7.70
N GLY A 86 5.30 -22.70 7.76
CA GLY A 86 6.08 -23.55 6.85
C GLY A 86 6.39 -22.91 5.50
N VAL A 87 6.24 -21.59 5.37
CA VAL A 87 6.51 -20.85 4.13
C VAL A 87 7.98 -20.41 4.08
N GLU A 88 8.64 -20.60 2.94
CA GLU A 88 9.96 -20.01 2.68
C GLU A 88 9.82 -18.48 2.56
N VAL A 89 10.52 -17.74 3.41
CA VAL A 89 10.45 -16.27 3.44
C VAL A 89 11.72 -15.66 2.88
N ARG A 90 11.57 -14.77 1.90
CA ARG A 90 12.62 -13.91 1.35
C ARG A 90 12.27 -12.45 1.60
N LYS A 91 13.27 -11.64 1.92
CA LYS A 91 13.12 -10.19 2.11
C LYS A 91 13.83 -9.49 0.96
N GLU A 92 13.10 -8.69 0.22
CA GLU A 92 13.63 -7.92 -0.91
C GLU A 92 13.70 -6.44 -0.52
N PRO A 93 14.90 -5.89 -0.24
CA PRO A 93 15.04 -4.49 0.09
C PRO A 93 14.86 -3.64 -1.16
N PHE A 94 14.22 -2.48 -1.00
CA PHE A 94 14.12 -1.45 -2.03
C PHE A 94 14.25 -0.07 -1.38
N GLU A 95 14.71 0.89 -2.17
CA GLU A 95 14.77 2.28 -1.75
C GLU A 95 13.49 3.01 -2.17
N ALA A 96 12.94 3.80 -1.25
CA ALA A 96 11.79 4.65 -1.51
C ALA A 96 11.93 5.96 -0.74
N THR A 97 11.53 7.07 -1.37
CA THR A 97 11.39 8.34 -0.69
C THR A 97 10.21 8.26 0.29
N THR A 98 10.47 8.55 1.56
CA THR A 98 9.47 8.57 2.62
C THR A 98 9.48 9.92 3.34
N LEU A 99 8.44 10.16 4.13
CA LEU A 99 8.29 11.40 4.89
C LEU A 99 8.78 11.18 6.32
N THR A 100 9.64 12.10 6.78
CA THR A 100 10.08 12.14 8.16
C THR A 100 9.62 13.45 8.78
N VAL A 101 8.86 13.34 9.87
CA VAL A 101 8.40 14.49 10.64
C VAL A 101 9.41 14.76 11.74
N TYR A 102 10.13 15.88 11.65
CA TYR A 102 11.06 16.32 12.69
C TYR A 102 10.34 17.12 13.77
N GLU A 103 9.45 18.03 13.37
CA GLU A 103 8.69 18.90 14.25
C GLU A 103 7.38 19.31 13.56
N CYS A 104 6.31 19.42 14.35
CA CYS A 104 5.07 20.08 13.95
C CYS A 104 4.47 20.73 15.19
N LYS A 105 4.30 22.05 15.17
CA LYS A 105 3.82 22.84 16.30
C LYS A 105 2.86 23.91 15.83
N LEU A 106 1.74 24.04 16.51
CA LEU A 106 0.81 25.14 16.32
C LEU A 106 0.76 25.98 17.60
N ARG A 107 1.03 27.28 17.47
CA ARG A 107 0.90 28.23 18.57
C ARG A 107 -0.17 29.27 18.25
N ILE A 108 -1.16 29.39 19.11
CA ILE A 108 -2.23 30.40 18.98
C ILE A 108 -2.03 31.47 20.05
N SER A 109 -2.06 32.73 19.65
CA SER A 109 -2.05 33.87 20.57
C SER A 109 -3.44 34.50 20.64
N TYR A 110 -4.03 34.55 21.84
CA TYR A 110 -5.37 35.09 22.06
C TYR A 110 -5.46 35.71 23.46
N GLY A 111 -6.07 36.89 23.57
CA GLY A 111 -6.27 37.57 24.86
C GLY A 111 -4.99 37.96 25.62
N GLY A 112 -3.84 38.07 24.93
CA GLY A 112 -2.54 38.30 25.56
C GLY A 112 -1.82 37.03 26.04
N GLU A 113 -2.47 35.86 25.91
CA GLU A 113 -1.90 34.56 26.23
C GLU A 113 -1.47 33.80 24.96
N ALA A 114 -0.65 32.76 25.14
CA ALA A 114 -0.20 31.87 24.08
C ALA A 114 -0.49 30.41 24.44
N TYR A 115 -1.11 29.69 23.51
CA TYR A 115 -1.49 28.29 23.65
C TYR A 115 -0.71 27.46 22.63
N ASN A 116 -0.04 26.41 23.11
CA ASN A 116 0.58 25.41 22.24
C ASN A 116 -0.42 24.27 22.04
N ILE A 117 -0.73 23.98 20.78
CA ILE A 117 -1.66 22.93 20.38
C ILE A 117 -0.84 21.85 19.68
N GLU A 118 -1.10 20.60 20.06
CA GLU A 118 -0.57 19.45 19.33
C GLU A 118 -1.12 19.46 17.90
N ALA A 119 -0.21 19.44 16.94
CA ALA A 119 -0.54 19.43 15.53
C ALA A 119 0.24 18.31 14.84
N HIS A 120 -0.35 17.77 13.78
CA HIS A 120 0.28 16.76 12.96
C HIS A 120 0.28 17.23 11.51
N PRO A 121 1.39 17.03 10.77
CA PRO A 121 1.40 17.35 9.35
C PRO A 121 0.43 16.42 8.64
N LEU A 122 -0.34 16.99 7.71
CA LEU A 122 -1.20 16.18 6.87
C LEU A 122 -0.34 15.38 5.89
N TYR A 123 -0.74 14.14 5.60
CA TYR A 123 -0.08 13.37 4.55
C TYR A 123 -0.25 14.11 3.21
N PRO A 124 0.85 14.36 2.47
CA PRO A 124 0.83 15.24 1.31
C PRO A 124 -0.07 14.66 0.22
N ASN A 125 -0.82 15.54 -0.44
CA ASN A 125 -1.52 15.18 -1.67
C ASN A 125 -0.55 15.32 -2.86
N GLY A 126 0.22 14.26 -3.12
CA GLY A 126 1.32 14.28 -4.08
C GLY A 126 2.66 14.59 -3.41
N VAL A 127 3.38 15.59 -3.92
CA VAL A 127 4.75 15.92 -3.47
C VAL A 127 4.83 17.12 -2.51
N GLU A 128 3.72 17.81 -2.25
CA GLU A 128 3.70 19.03 -1.43
C GLU A 128 3.67 18.69 0.06
N THR A 129 4.82 18.80 0.73
CA THR A 129 4.93 18.53 2.16
C THR A 129 4.51 19.73 3.01
N CYS A 130 4.14 19.51 4.28
CA CYS A 130 3.81 20.58 5.23
C CYS A 130 5.06 21.34 5.76
N THR A 131 6.13 21.41 4.98
CA THR A 131 7.41 21.98 5.44
C THR A 131 7.35 23.50 5.40
N THR A 132 7.55 24.14 6.55
CA THR A 132 7.73 25.60 6.64
C THR A 132 9.22 25.98 6.55
N PRO A 133 9.55 27.26 6.29
CA PRO A 133 10.87 27.79 6.58
C PRO A 133 11.29 27.51 8.05
N PRO A 134 12.60 27.53 8.38
CA PRO A 134 13.09 27.27 9.74
C PRO A 134 12.49 28.19 10.81
N GLU A 135 12.17 29.43 10.46
CA GLU A 135 11.52 30.41 11.33
C GLU A 135 10.01 30.18 11.52
N GLY A 136 9.44 29.22 10.80
CA GLY A 136 8.01 28.94 10.75
C GLY A 136 7.23 29.97 9.93
N ILE A 137 5.89 29.88 10.00
CA ILE A 137 4.98 30.87 9.40
C ILE A 137 4.09 31.48 10.49
N THR A 138 3.76 32.75 10.35
CA THR A 138 2.86 33.46 11.25
C THR A 138 1.84 34.26 10.44
N GLY A 139 0.59 34.23 10.89
CA GLY A 139 -0.52 34.96 10.27
C GLY A 139 -1.74 34.97 11.18
N ARG A 140 -2.72 35.81 10.84
CA ARG A 140 -4.04 35.78 11.51
C ARG A 140 -4.70 34.43 11.24
N LEU A 141 -5.29 33.82 12.27
CA LEU A 141 -6.07 32.61 12.10
C LEU A 141 -7.49 32.97 11.62
N VAL A 142 -7.91 32.44 10.48
CA VAL A 142 -9.24 32.72 9.90
C VAL A 142 -9.98 31.41 9.68
N TYR A 143 -11.11 31.22 10.38
CA TYR A 143 -11.97 30.07 10.16
C TYR A 143 -12.68 30.19 8.81
N VAL A 144 -12.64 29.14 7.98
CA VAL A 144 -13.14 29.13 6.60
C VAL A 144 -14.13 28.00 6.32
N GLY A 145 -14.64 27.32 7.36
CA GLY A 145 -15.63 26.25 7.21
C GLY A 145 -15.17 25.17 6.23
N ARG A 146 -16.06 24.76 5.32
CA ARG A 146 -15.75 23.78 4.26
C ARG A 146 -15.22 24.44 2.98
N VAL A 147 -14.78 25.68 3.09
CA VAL A 147 -14.18 26.45 1.98
C VAL A 147 -15.20 26.71 0.87
N SER A 148 -16.50 26.75 1.19
CA SER A 148 -17.55 27.13 0.23
C SER A 148 -17.45 28.63 -0.13
N LEU A 149 -18.06 29.05 -1.23
CA LEU A 149 -18.06 30.48 -1.59
C LEU A 149 -18.75 31.34 -0.52
N GLU A 150 -19.76 30.79 0.16
CA GLU A 150 -20.42 31.46 1.28
C GLU A 150 -19.50 31.55 2.49
N ASP A 151 -18.79 30.45 2.82
CA ASP A 151 -17.83 30.45 3.93
C ASP A 151 -16.72 31.49 3.74
N LEU A 152 -16.35 31.78 2.49
CA LEU A 152 -15.26 32.71 2.17
C LEU A 152 -15.73 34.16 2.02
N ARG A 153 -17.04 34.42 1.98
CA ARG A 153 -17.58 35.75 1.73
C ARG A 153 -17.13 36.74 2.80
N GLY A 154 -16.47 37.82 2.37
CA GLY A 154 -16.01 38.89 3.25
C GLY A 154 -14.79 38.55 4.11
N LYS A 155 -14.16 37.38 3.92
CA LYS A 155 -12.95 36.99 4.65
C LYS A 155 -11.71 37.41 3.88
N ASP A 156 -10.81 38.10 4.57
CA ASP A 156 -9.48 38.44 4.04
C ASP A 156 -8.48 37.35 4.40
N LEU A 157 -8.06 36.59 3.40
CA LEU A 157 -7.13 35.47 3.53
C LEU A 157 -5.68 35.83 3.19
N ASN A 158 -5.43 37.01 2.63
CA ASN A 158 -4.08 37.36 2.20
C ASN A 158 -3.16 37.47 3.42
N GLY A 159 -2.16 36.59 3.48
CA GLY A 159 -1.24 36.50 4.61
C GLY A 159 -1.80 35.79 5.85
N ALA A 160 -3.01 35.24 5.79
CA ALA A 160 -3.65 34.53 6.90
C ALA A 160 -3.23 33.05 6.96
N ILE A 161 -3.46 32.42 8.11
CA ILE A 161 -3.49 30.96 8.26
C ILE A 161 -4.96 30.57 8.28
N ALA A 162 -5.39 29.75 7.33
CA ALA A 162 -6.78 29.32 7.22
C ALA A 162 -7.04 28.11 8.13
N LEU A 163 -8.12 28.16 8.90
CA LEU A 163 -8.62 27.04 9.70
C LEU A 163 -9.84 26.45 9.00
N ALA A 164 -9.70 25.24 8.45
CA ALA A 164 -10.70 24.62 7.57
C ALA A 164 -11.18 23.28 8.13
N GLU A 165 -12.43 22.93 7.83
CA GLU A 165 -12.91 21.57 8.03
C GLU A 165 -12.15 20.62 7.09
N PHE A 166 -11.77 19.44 7.59
CA PHE A 166 -11.02 18.46 6.78
C PHE A 166 -11.74 18.07 5.48
N ASP A 167 -13.06 17.97 5.51
CA ASP A 167 -13.91 17.55 4.38
C ASP A 167 -14.18 18.71 3.38
N SER A 168 -13.10 19.31 2.86
CA SER A 168 -13.11 20.39 1.87
C SER A 168 -12.62 19.97 0.48
N GLY A 169 -12.27 18.69 0.30
CA GLY A 169 -11.83 18.13 -0.98
C GLY A 169 -10.60 18.83 -1.55
N LYS A 170 -10.66 19.31 -2.80
CA LYS A 170 -9.57 20.10 -3.44
C LYS A 170 -9.71 21.60 -3.22
N LEU A 171 -10.81 22.06 -2.63
CA LEU A 171 -11.11 23.49 -2.52
C LEU A 171 -10.12 24.26 -1.66
N TRP A 172 -9.47 23.59 -0.69
CA TRP A 172 -8.42 24.21 0.11
C TRP A 172 -7.26 24.71 -0.77
N ALA A 173 -6.84 23.90 -1.76
CA ALA A 173 -5.77 24.24 -2.67
C ALA A 173 -6.24 25.29 -3.69
N ASP A 174 -7.42 25.07 -4.29
CA ASP A 174 -7.93 25.92 -5.37
C ASP A 174 -8.37 27.31 -4.89
N ARG A 175 -8.74 27.47 -3.61
CA ARG A 175 -9.30 28.72 -3.08
C ARG A 175 -8.42 29.36 -2.04
N LEU A 176 -8.00 28.63 -1.00
CA LEU A 176 -7.26 29.25 0.11
C LEU A 176 -5.89 29.74 -0.35
N VAL A 177 -5.16 28.89 -1.09
CA VAL A 177 -3.85 29.24 -1.65
C VAL A 177 -3.99 30.39 -2.66
N SER A 178 -4.97 30.31 -3.57
CA SER A 178 -5.20 31.36 -4.57
C SER A 178 -5.63 32.70 -3.97
N LEU A 179 -6.26 32.71 -2.79
CA LEU A 179 -6.63 33.91 -2.04
C LEU A 179 -5.51 34.41 -1.11
N GLY A 180 -4.32 33.80 -1.15
CA GLY A 180 -3.12 34.26 -0.46
C GLY A 180 -2.97 33.73 0.98
N ALA A 181 -3.67 32.66 1.36
CA ALA A 181 -3.42 32.00 2.64
C ALA A 181 -1.97 31.45 2.66
N LYS A 182 -1.26 31.71 3.76
CA LYS A 182 0.12 31.26 3.98
C LYS A 182 0.22 29.83 4.51
N GLY A 183 -0.89 29.30 5.01
CA GLY A 183 -0.96 27.95 5.55
C GLY A 183 -2.42 27.56 5.80
N VAL A 184 -2.65 26.25 5.88
CA VAL A 184 -3.96 25.66 6.16
C VAL A 184 -3.81 24.70 7.33
N VAL A 185 -4.66 24.87 8.33
CA VAL A 185 -4.82 23.96 9.47
C VAL A 185 -6.18 23.30 9.32
N PHE A 186 -6.21 21.98 9.26
CA PHE A 186 -7.45 21.22 9.23
C PHE A 186 -7.89 20.84 10.65
N ILE A 187 -9.20 20.91 10.88
CA ILE A 187 -9.89 20.43 12.08
C ILE A 187 -10.96 19.40 11.73
#